data_AF-A0A2M3ZCI1-F1
#
_entry.id   AF-A0A2M3ZCI1-F1
#
_cell.length_a   1.000
_cell.length_b   1.000
_cell.length_c   1.000
_cell.angle_alpha   90.00
_cell.angle_beta   90.00
_cell.angle_gamma   90.00
#
_symmetry.space_group_name_H-M   'P 1'
#
loop_
_entity.id
_entity.type
_entity.pdbx_description
1 polymer ?
#
loop_
_entity_poly.entity_id
_entity_poly.type
_entity_poly.pdbx_seq_one_letter_code
_entity_poly.pdbx_strand_id
1 'polypeptide(L)'
;MDGGLDEAKIVKTIVHTGSRVVPFRDGTKVTFHFQTRKCDGTLLDDSRTRQKPMELVLGKKFKLEVWEAIVQRMAVGEVARFRCDQSLVQQYPFVAKTIRDAAKPREERKHCCGMTVQNEGIGYRDLDELFAQPQDLEFTIELLSVESPGEYEQESWQLSDEEKLQRVSRLREQGNTAYGQQRYGAALEAYSYAIGIVEQLMLKWV
;
A
#
# COMPACT_ATOMS: atom_id res chain seq x y z
N MET A 1 -28.11 -0.07 -33.59
CA MET A 1 -27.90 -1.45 -33.10
C MET A 1 -26.46 -1.76 -33.50
N ASP A 2 -25.48 -1.53 -32.65
CA ASP A 2 -25.18 -2.36 -31.47
C ASP A 2 -24.48 -1.47 -30.42
N GLY A 3 -25.20 -1.18 -29.34
CA GLY A 3 -24.63 -0.51 -28.17
C GLY A 3 -23.97 -1.59 -27.34
N GLY A 4 -22.66 -1.77 -27.54
CA GLY A 4 -21.87 -2.77 -26.83
C GLY A 4 -22.15 -2.69 -25.33
N LEU A 5 -22.51 -3.84 -24.76
CA LEU A 5 -22.69 -4.01 -23.32
C LEU A 5 -21.40 -3.56 -22.63
N ASP A 6 -21.49 -2.52 -21.80
CA ASP A 6 -20.45 -2.11 -20.86
C ASP A 6 -20.21 -3.27 -19.88
N GLU A 7 -19.32 -4.20 -20.24
CA GLU A 7 -18.88 -5.24 -19.33
C GLU A 7 -18.15 -4.57 -18.17
N ALA A 8 -18.61 -4.85 -16.94
CA ALA A 8 -18.04 -4.23 -15.76
C ALA A 8 -16.55 -4.59 -15.63
N LYS A 9 -15.67 -3.60 -15.71
CA LYS A 9 -14.20 -3.77 -15.61
C LYS A 9 -13.72 -4.41 -14.30
N ILE A 10 -14.59 -4.48 -13.29
CA ILE A 10 -14.36 -5.16 -12.02
C ILE A 10 -15.59 -6.00 -11.69
N VAL A 11 -15.38 -7.31 -11.55
CA VAL A 11 -16.43 -8.26 -11.13
C VAL A 11 -16.08 -8.82 -9.76
N LYS A 12 -16.92 -8.54 -8.76
CA LYS A 12 -16.77 -9.02 -7.38
C LYS A 12 -17.60 -10.29 -7.16
N THR A 13 -16.99 -11.31 -6.59
CA THR A 13 -17.64 -12.53 -6.06
C THR A 13 -17.31 -12.68 -4.59
N ILE A 14 -18.31 -12.70 -3.71
CA ILE A 14 -18.09 -12.93 -2.28
C ILE A 14 -17.87 -14.43 -2.04
N VAL A 15 -16.77 -14.78 -1.38
CA VAL A 15 -16.42 -16.16 -0.98
C VAL A 15 -16.84 -16.39 0.47
N HIS A 16 -16.60 -15.42 1.34
CA HIS A 16 -17.03 -15.41 2.73
C HIS A 16 -17.53 -14.01 3.09
N THR A 17 -18.73 -13.93 3.66
CA THR A 17 -19.33 -12.65 4.07
C THR A 17 -18.61 -12.08 5.30
N GLY A 18 -18.25 -10.81 5.25
CA GLY A 18 -17.73 -10.10 6.42
C GLY A 18 -18.81 -9.76 7.45
N SER A 19 -18.38 -9.26 8.60
CA SER A 19 -19.24 -8.97 9.76
C SER A 19 -19.59 -7.49 9.91
N ARG A 20 -18.74 -6.58 9.40
CA ARG A 20 -18.88 -5.14 9.66
C ARG A 20 -18.48 -4.30 8.45
N VAL A 21 -19.40 -3.47 7.96
CA VAL A 21 -19.11 -2.43 6.96
C VAL A 21 -18.60 -1.19 7.69
N VAL A 22 -17.50 -0.62 7.22
CA VAL A 22 -16.88 0.59 7.79
C VAL A 22 -16.85 1.67 6.71
N PRO A 23 -17.23 2.92 7.02
CA PRO A 23 -17.07 4.02 6.07
C PRO A 23 -15.59 4.31 5.85
N PHE A 24 -15.16 4.27 4.59
CA PHE A 24 -13.79 4.61 4.20
C PHE A 24 -13.63 6.12 3.99
N ARG A 25 -12.51 6.66 4.43
CA ARG A 25 -12.10 8.07 4.21
C ARG A 25 -10.62 8.13 3.84
N ASP A 26 -10.19 9.23 3.24
CA ASP A 26 -8.77 9.47 2.97
C ASP A 26 -7.93 9.33 4.25
N GLY A 27 -6.81 8.63 4.15
CA GLY A 27 -5.95 8.28 5.28
C GLY A 27 -6.40 7.04 6.07
N THR A 28 -7.49 6.36 5.70
CA THR A 28 -7.86 5.08 6.32
C THR A 28 -6.80 4.04 6.01
N LYS A 29 -6.29 3.36 7.04
CA LYS A 29 -5.39 2.22 6.89
C LYS A 29 -6.20 0.93 6.82
N VAL A 30 -5.90 0.12 5.83
CA VAL A 30 -6.58 -1.14 5.53
C VAL A 30 -5.54 -2.25 5.56
N THR A 31 -5.79 -3.28 6.36
CA THR A 31 -4.91 -4.45 6.48
C THR A 31 -5.62 -5.66 5.92
N PHE A 32 -4.99 -6.38 4.98
CA PHE A 32 -5.61 -7.51 4.32
C PHE A 32 -4.60 -8.57 3.86
N HIS A 33 -5.05 -9.81 3.77
CA HIS A 33 -4.34 -10.82 2.98
C HIS A 33 -4.85 -10.80 1.54
N PHE A 34 -3.94 -10.98 0.59
CA PHE A 34 -4.27 -11.13 -0.82
C PHE A 34 -3.60 -12.36 -1.44
N GLN A 35 -4.22 -12.84 -2.50
CA GLN A 35 -3.69 -13.78 -3.47
C GLN A 35 -4.00 -13.24 -4.86
N THR A 36 -3.01 -13.21 -5.75
CA THR A 36 -3.19 -12.80 -7.16
C THR A 36 -2.96 -13.97 -8.09
N ARG A 37 -3.88 -14.16 -9.03
CA ARG A 37 -3.79 -15.19 -10.07
C ARG A 37 -4.02 -14.60 -11.46
N LYS A 38 -3.44 -15.24 -12.47
CA LYS A 38 -3.87 -15.12 -13.88
C LYS A 38 -5.23 -15.80 -14.05
N CYS A 39 -5.98 -15.46 -15.10
CA CYS A 39 -7.28 -16.09 -15.37
C CYS A 39 -7.20 -17.57 -15.73
N ASP A 40 -6.02 -18.09 -16.10
CA ASP A 40 -5.77 -19.53 -16.26
C ASP A 40 -5.56 -20.29 -14.92
N GLY A 41 -5.60 -19.57 -13.80
CA GLY A 41 -5.42 -20.11 -12.44
C GLY A 41 -3.98 -20.06 -11.92
N THR A 42 -3.00 -19.68 -12.76
CA THR A 42 -1.59 -19.56 -12.36
C THR A 42 -1.44 -18.56 -11.21
N LEU A 43 -0.82 -19.01 -10.12
CA LEU A 43 -0.54 -18.17 -8.96
C LEU A 43 0.65 -17.25 -9.23
N LEU A 44 0.48 -15.95 -8.98
CA LEU A 44 1.54 -14.95 -9.08
C LEU A 44 2.10 -14.58 -7.72
N ASP A 45 1.22 -14.21 -6.77
CA ASP A 45 1.63 -13.78 -5.44
C ASP A 45 0.59 -14.20 -4.40
N ASP A 46 1.07 -14.53 -3.20
CA ASP A 46 0.22 -14.85 -2.04
C ASP A 46 0.87 -14.34 -0.76
N SER A 47 0.23 -13.36 -0.13
CA SER A 47 0.71 -12.75 1.13
C SER A 47 0.86 -13.76 2.29
N ARG A 48 0.08 -14.84 2.31
CA ARG A 48 0.13 -15.84 3.39
C ARG A 48 1.39 -16.70 3.32
N THR A 49 1.98 -16.88 2.14
CA THR A 49 3.26 -17.61 2.00
C THR A 49 4.39 -16.95 2.78
N ARG A 50 4.27 -15.64 3.04
CA ARG A 50 5.25 -14.84 3.81
C ARG A 50 4.76 -14.48 5.21
N GLN A 51 3.57 -14.95 5.60
CA GLN A 51 2.90 -14.62 6.87
C GLN A 51 2.84 -13.11 7.17
N LYS A 52 2.82 -12.26 6.14
CA LYS A 52 2.80 -10.81 6.28
C LYS A 52 1.61 -10.25 5.50
N PRO A 53 0.58 -9.69 6.17
CA PRO A 53 -0.52 -9.04 5.48
C PRO A 53 -0.03 -7.77 4.77
N MET A 54 -0.82 -7.34 3.79
CA MET A 54 -0.64 -6.06 3.12
C MET A 54 -1.27 -4.94 3.94
N GLU A 55 -0.60 -3.80 3.99
CA GLU A 55 -1.14 -2.56 4.53
C GLU A 55 -1.26 -1.53 3.42
N LEU A 56 -2.44 -0.93 3.29
CA LEU A 56 -2.77 0.09 2.30
C LEU A 56 -3.40 1.29 3.01
N VAL A 57 -2.89 2.49 2.73
CA VAL A 57 -3.48 3.74 3.21
C VAL A 57 -4.20 4.41 2.06
N LEU A 58 -5.52 4.59 2.19
CA LEU A 58 -6.37 5.17 1.16
C LEU A 58 -6.07 6.65 0.91
N GLY A 59 -6.28 7.11 -0.32
CA GLY A 59 -6.12 8.52 -0.69
C GLY A 59 -4.67 8.97 -0.89
N LYS A 60 -3.71 8.05 -0.78
CA LYS A 60 -2.29 8.30 -1.09
C LYS A 60 -1.94 8.01 -2.55
N LYS A 61 -2.94 7.74 -3.40
CA LYS A 61 -2.79 7.39 -4.83
C LYS A 61 -1.76 6.28 -5.00
N PHE A 62 -2.05 5.12 -4.40
CA PHE A 62 -1.20 3.96 -4.49
C PHE A 62 -0.94 3.59 -5.95
N LYS A 63 0.22 3.00 -6.25
CA LYS A 63 0.61 2.62 -7.63
C LYS A 63 -0.38 1.67 -8.32
N LEU A 64 -1.28 1.05 -7.56
CA LEU A 64 -2.34 0.18 -8.06
C LEU A 64 -3.70 0.62 -7.50
N GLU A 65 -4.28 1.64 -8.11
CA GLU A 65 -5.55 2.28 -7.69
C GLU A 65 -6.73 1.30 -7.59
N VAL A 66 -6.72 0.24 -8.42
CA VAL A 66 -7.76 -0.79 -8.38
C VAL A 66 -7.83 -1.49 -7.02
N TRP A 67 -6.72 -1.61 -6.29
CA TRP A 67 -6.73 -2.17 -4.93
C TRP A 67 -7.49 -1.27 -3.96
N GLU A 68 -7.29 0.06 -4.00
CA GLU A 68 -8.08 1.00 -3.21
C GLU A 68 -9.57 0.87 -3.53
N ALA A 69 -9.94 0.71 -4.81
CA ALA A 69 -11.33 0.59 -5.23
C ALA A 69 -12.00 -0.71 -4.73
N ILE A 70 -11.32 -1.86 -4.80
CA ILE A 70 -11.90 -3.16 -4.43
C ILE A 70 -12.00 -3.33 -2.91
N VAL A 71 -11.00 -2.88 -2.12
CA VAL A 71 -11.07 -3.01 -0.66
C VAL A 71 -12.19 -2.17 -0.05
N GLN A 72 -12.50 -1.01 -0.65
CA GLN A 72 -13.61 -0.16 -0.22
C GLN A 72 -14.99 -0.79 -0.44
N ARG A 73 -15.08 -1.86 -1.23
CA ARG A 73 -16.31 -2.62 -1.46
C ARG A 73 -16.48 -3.78 -0.48
N MET A 74 -15.56 -3.98 0.46
CA MET A 74 -15.55 -5.12 1.37
C MET A 74 -16.01 -4.76 2.78
N ALA A 75 -16.64 -5.71 3.46
CA ALA A 75 -16.81 -5.70 4.91
C ALA A 75 -15.58 -6.28 5.61
N VAL A 76 -15.31 -5.86 6.86
CA VAL A 76 -14.26 -6.44 7.70
C VAL A 76 -14.57 -7.93 7.95
N GLY A 77 -13.55 -8.78 7.77
CA GLY A 77 -13.65 -10.24 7.81
C GLY A 77 -14.15 -10.86 6.50
N GLU A 78 -14.50 -10.06 5.48
CA GLU A 78 -14.94 -10.58 4.19
C GLU A 78 -13.77 -11.22 3.42
N VAL A 79 -14.05 -12.35 2.78
CA VAL A 79 -13.20 -12.89 1.72
C VAL A 79 -13.93 -12.72 0.39
N ALA A 80 -13.33 -11.98 -0.54
CA ALA A 80 -13.91 -11.78 -1.86
C ALA A 80 -12.86 -11.93 -2.96
N ARG A 81 -13.35 -12.41 -4.09
CA ARG A 81 -12.62 -12.55 -5.34
C ARG A 81 -13.02 -11.43 -6.28
N PHE A 82 -12.04 -10.76 -6.85
CA PHE A 82 -12.22 -9.67 -7.79
C PHE A 82 -11.52 -10.02 -9.09
N ARG A 83 -12.28 -10.20 -10.17
CA ARG A 83 -11.71 -10.20 -11.52
C ARG A 83 -11.62 -8.77 -11.99
N CYS A 84 -10.42 -8.34 -12.38
CA CYS A 84 -10.15 -6.98 -12.85
C CYS A 84 -9.62 -7.03 -14.28
N ASP A 85 -10.22 -6.20 -15.14
CA ASP A 85 -9.80 -6.04 -16.52
C ASP A 85 -8.33 -5.58 -16.62
N GLN A 86 -7.62 -6.07 -17.62
CA GLN A 86 -6.22 -5.73 -17.88
C GLN A 86 -5.91 -4.22 -17.86
N SER A 87 -6.86 -3.36 -18.27
CA SER A 87 -6.68 -1.91 -18.28
C SER A 87 -6.50 -1.30 -16.89
N LEU A 88 -6.96 -1.99 -15.84
CA LEU A 88 -6.88 -1.54 -14.44
C LEU A 88 -5.65 -2.10 -13.69
N VAL A 89 -4.97 -3.09 -14.27
CA VAL A 89 -3.90 -3.87 -13.58
C VAL A 89 -2.55 -3.80 -14.27
N GLN A 90 -2.37 -2.89 -15.24
CA GLN A 90 -1.09 -2.71 -15.96
C GLN A 90 0.11 -2.44 -15.02
N GLN A 91 -0.14 -1.81 -13.87
CA GLN A 91 0.89 -1.50 -12.88
C GLN A 91 1.20 -2.66 -11.92
N TYR A 92 0.42 -3.75 -11.95
CA TYR A 92 0.58 -4.88 -11.06
C TYR A 92 1.99 -5.48 -11.08
N PRO A 93 2.67 -5.70 -12.23
CA PRO A 93 4.02 -6.24 -12.26
C PRO A 93 5.02 -5.42 -11.43
N PHE A 94 4.94 -4.09 -11.47
CA PHE A 94 5.84 -3.21 -10.70
C PHE A 94 5.51 -3.21 -9.20
N VAL A 95 4.23 -3.31 -8.85
CA VAL A 95 3.79 -3.44 -7.46
C VAL A 95 4.22 -4.79 -6.89
N ALA A 96 3.99 -5.88 -7.62
CA ALA A 96 4.43 -7.23 -7.25
C ALA A 96 5.95 -7.29 -7.05
N LYS A 97 6.75 -6.69 -7.95
CA LYS A 97 8.19 -6.52 -7.75
C LYS A 97 8.52 -5.84 -6.42
N THR A 98 7.88 -4.70 -6.15
CA THR A 98 8.11 -3.93 -4.91
C THR A 98 7.83 -4.79 -3.68
N ILE A 99 6.73 -5.55 -3.69
CA ILE A 99 6.34 -6.46 -2.62
C ILE A 99 7.35 -7.62 -2.47
N ARG A 100 7.83 -8.20 -3.57
CA ARG A 100 8.85 -9.27 -3.58
C ARG A 100 10.19 -8.79 -3.05
N ASP A 101 10.66 -7.64 -3.50
CA ASP A 101 11.96 -7.09 -3.10
C ASP A 101 11.96 -6.57 -1.65
N ALA A 102 10.81 -6.15 -1.11
CA ALA A 102 10.70 -5.76 0.30
C ALA A 102 11.04 -6.91 1.27
N ALA A 103 10.91 -8.17 0.84
CA ALA A 103 11.29 -9.34 1.62
C ALA A 103 12.80 -9.66 1.55
N LYS A 104 13.54 -9.07 0.60
CA LYS A 104 14.97 -9.30 0.44
C LYS A 104 15.81 -8.42 1.40
N PRO A 105 17.02 -8.86 1.78
CA PRO A 105 18.02 -8.01 2.42
C PRO A 105 18.27 -6.74 1.58
N ARG A 106 18.62 -5.63 2.22
CA ARG A 106 18.72 -4.32 1.55
C ARG A 106 19.76 -4.32 0.43
N GLU A 107 20.82 -5.11 0.60
CA GLU A 107 21.95 -5.30 -0.30
C GLU A 107 21.54 -5.98 -1.62
N GLU A 108 20.49 -6.80 -1.58
CA GLU A 108 19.98 -7.54 -2.73
C GLU A 108 18.86 -6.81 -3.49
N ARG A 109 18.40 -5.66 -2.97
CA ARG A 109 17.32 -4.86 -3.57
C ARG A 109 17.87 -4.08 -4.77
N LYS A 110 17.65 -4.61 -5.97
CA LYS A 110 17.94 -3.87 -7.21
C LYS A 110 16.89 -2.79 -7.46
N HIS A 111 17.35 -1.54 -7.55
CA HIS A 111 16.52 -0.43 -7.98
C HIS A 111 16.14 -0.61 -9.47
N CYS A 112 14.85 -0.74 -9.77
CA CYS A 112 14.39 -0.70 -11.17
C CYS A 112 14.07 0.74 -11.55
N CYS A 113 14.86 1.32 -12.45
CA CYS A 113 14.49 2.51 -13.20
C CYS A 113 13.91 2.09 -14.57
N GLY A 114 13.28 3.04 -15.29
CA GLY A 114 12.67 2.74 -16.59
C GLY A 114 13.65 2.15 -17.62
N MET A 115 14.91 2.57 -17.58
CA MET A 115 15.98 2.04 -18.44
C MET A 115 16.34 0.59 -18.12
N THR A 116 16.29 0.16 -16.86
CA THR A 116 16.56 -1.24 -16.48
C THR A 116 15.46 -2.16 -16.99
N VAL A 117 14.20 -1.70 -16.94
CA VAL A 117 13.05 -2.48 -17.45
C VAL A 117 13.17 -2.74 -18.94
N GLN A 118 13.64 -1.76 -19.72
CA GLN A 118 13.80 -1.93 -21.18
C GLN A 118 14.92 -2.90 -21.56
N ASN A 119 16.02 -2.95 -20.79
CA ASN A 119 17.19 -3.77 -21.12
C ASN A 119 17.18 -5.16 -20.47
N GLU A 120 16.66 -5.27 -19.24
CA GLU A 120 16.77 -6.45 -18.39
C GLU A 120 15.41 -7.00 -17.92
N GLY A 121 14.31 -6.28 -18.19
CA GLY A 121 13.01 -6.59 -17.63
C GLY A 121 12.84 -6.12 -16.18
N ILE A 122 11.72 -6.50 -15.59
CA ILE A 122 11.33 -6.30 -14.19
C ILE A 122 12.22 -7.16 -13.26
N GLY A 123 12.79 -8.26 -13.76
CA GLY A 123 13.70 -9.13 -13.03
C GLY A 123 13.01 -10.32 -12.35
N TYR A 124 11.76 -10.60 -12.74
CA TYR A 124 11.01 -11.80 -12.36
C TYR A 124 10.28 -12.30 -13.60
N ARG A 125 10.63 -13.50 -14.06
CA ARG A 125 10.17 -14.04 -15.34
C ARG A 125 8.64 -14.01 -15.49
N ASP A 126 7.91 -14.38 -14.45
CA ASP A 126 6.44 -14.38 -14.44
C ASP A 126 5.85 -12.96 -14.54
N LEU A 127 6.50 -11.96 -13.94
CA LEU A 127 6.13 -10.55 -14.05
C LEU A 127 6.53 -9.95 -15.41
N ASP A 128 7.66 -10.37 -15.98
CA ASP A 128 8.10 -10.00 -17.33
C ASP A 128 7.12 -10.52 -18.38
N GLU A 129 6.70 -11.78 -18.26
CA GLU A 129 5.67 -12.39 -19.11
C GLU A 129 4.33 -11.64 -18.98
N LEU A 130 3.91 -11.30 -17.75
CA LEU A 130 2.69 -10.54 -17.51
C LEU A 130 2.75 -9.11 -18.08
N PHE A 131 3.92 -8.48 -18.02
CA PHE A 131 4.13 -7.13 -18.57
C PHE A 131 4.14 -7.15 -20.11
N ALA A 132 4.76 -8.15 -20.72
CA ALA A 132 4.79 -8.34 -22.17
C ALA A 132 3.41 -8.72 -22.73
N GLN A 133 2.63 -9.50 -21.97
CA GLN A 133 1.28 -9.91 -22.33
C GLN A 133 0.29 -9.54 -21.22
N PRO A 134 -0.18 -8.27 -21.22
CA PRO A 134 -1.22 -7.82 -20.30
C PRO A 134 -2.47 -8.70 -20.42
N GLN A 135 -3.09 -8.96 -19.28
CA GLN A 135 -4.30 -9.78 -19.16
C GLN A 135 -5.05 -9.42 -17.89
N ASP A 136 -6.30 -9.85 -17.80
CA ASP A 136 -7.09 -9.75 -16.59
C ASP A 136 -6.42 -10.50 -15.45
N LEU A 137 -6.57 -9.97 -14.24
CA LEU A 137 -6.09 -10.61 -13.03
C LEU A 137 -7.24 -10.88 -12.07
N GLU A 138 -7.09 -11.96 -11.31
CA GLU A 138 -7.98 -12.29 -10.21
C GLU A 138 -7.29 -12.02 -8.87
N PHE A 139 -7.88 -11.16 -8.06
CA PHE A 139 -7.46 -10.90 -6.68
C PHE A 139 -8.42 -11.55 -5.71
N THR A 140 -7.95 -12.49 -4.89
CA THR A 140 -8.69 -12.96 -3.72
C THR A 140 -8.17 -12.22 -2.49
N ILE A 141 -9.02 -11.42 -1.86
CA ILE A 141 -8.69 -10.58 -0.70
C ILE A 141 -9.47 -11.06 0.52
N GLU A 142 -8.79 -11.18 1.66
CA GLU A 142 -9.39 -11.28 2.99
C GLU A 142 -9.12 -9.98 3.75
N LEU A 143 -10.16 -9.21 4.02
CA LEU A 143 -10.06 -7.93 4.71
C LEU A 143 -9.98 -8.16 6.24
N LEU A 144 -8.84 -7.83 6.86
CA LEU A 144 -8.58 -8.11 8.28
C LEU A 144 -8.97 -6.95 9.20
N SER A 145 -8.46 -5.75 8.90
CA SER A 145 -8.75 -4.55 9.71
C SER A 145 -8.92 -3.31 8.84
N VAL A 146 -9.69 -2.37 9.38
CA VAL A 146 -9.88 -1.02 8.85
C VAL A 146 -9.74 -0.08 10.03
N GLU A 147 -8.74 0.80 9.96
CA GLU A 147 -8.39 1.76 11.01
C GLU A 147 -8.51 3.17 10.43
N SER A 148 -9.35 4.00 11.06
CA SER A 148 -9.58 5.39 10.66
C SER A 148 -8.33 6.24 10.88
N PRO A 149 -8.17 7.37 10.17
CA PRO A 149 -7.12 8.34 10.48
C PRO A 149 -7.15 8.71 11.97
N GLY A 150 -6.02 8.58 12.66
CA GLY A 150 -5.89 8.84 14.10
C GLY A 150 -6.10 7.63 15.01
N GLU A 151 -6.64 6.51 14.52
CA GLU A 151 -6.70 5.24 15.28
C GLU A 151 -5.39 4.46 15.21
N TYR A 152 -4.48 4.85 14.32
CA TYR A 152 -3.16 4.24 14.15
C TYR A 152 -2.07 5.32 14.09
N GLU A 153 -0.86 4.95 14.47
CA GLU A 153 0.29 5.83 14.32
C GLU A 153 0.72 5.88 12.86
N GLN A 154 0.58 7.05 12.24
CA GLN A 154 0.99 7.27 10.85
C GLN A 154 2.52 7.29 10.74
N GLU A 155 3.03 6.57 9.75
CA GLU A 155 4.45 6.60 9.41
C GLU A 155 4.83 7.92 8.72
N SER A 156 6.11 8.33 8.78
CA SER A 156 6.56 9.61 8.20
C SER A 156 6.23 9.76 6.70
N TRP A 157 6.22 8.67 5.93
CA TRP A 157 5.85 8.72 4.50
C TRP A 157 4.35 8.95 4.26
N GLN A 158 3.51 8.72 5.27
CA GLN A 158 2.07 8.93 5.20
C GLN A 158 1.68 10.38 5.54
N LEU A 159 2.55 11.13 6.21
CA LEU A 159 2.27 12.52 6.58
C LEU A 159 2.54 13.47 5.40
N SER A 160 1.60 14.35 5.11
CA SER A 160 1.82 15.52 4.25
C SER A 160 2.83 16.47 4.89
N ASP A 161 3.36 17.41 4.10
CA ASP A 161 4.36 18.35 4.61
C ASP A 161 3.78 19.25 5.72
N GLU A 162 2.49 19.61 5.63
CA GLU A 162 1.76 20.32 6.68
C GLU A 162 1.61 19.47 7.94
N GLU A 163 1.18 18.20 7.80
CA GLU A 163 1.05 17.28 8.94
C GLU A 163 2.41 17.00 9.61
N LYS A 164 3.50 16.98 8.82
CA LYS A 164 4.87 16.88 9.34
C LYS A 164 5.25 18.11 10.16
N LEU A 165 4.93 19.32 9.71
CA LEU A 165 5.18 20.57 10.46
C LEU A 165 4.39 20.60 11.77
N GLN A 166 3.13 20.16 11.75
CA GLN A 166 2.31 20.03 12.96
C GLN A 166 2.91 18.99 13.92
N ARG A 167 3.39 17.85 13.41
CA ARG A 167 4.07 16.82 14.22
C ARG A 167 5.36 17.34 14.85
N VAL A 168 6.17 18.10 14.11
CA VAL A 168 7.38 18.78 14.64
C VAL A 168 7.01 19.70 15.81
N SER A 169 5.94 20.48 15.66
CA SER A 169 5.48 21.40 16.70
C SER A 169 5.09 20.64 17.98
N ARG A 170 4.32 19.54 17.83
CA ARG A 170 3.93 18.68 18.95
C ARG A 170 5.12 17.99 19.62
N LEU A 171 6.08 17.48 18.84
CA LEU A 171 7.29 16.85 19.36
C LEU A 171 8.16 17.85 20.13
N ARG A 172 8.26 19.10 19.67
CA ARG A 172 8.94 20.18 20.39
C ARG A 172 8.27 20.44 21.74
N GLU A 173 6.95 20.50 21.81
CA GLU A 173 6.22 20.69 23.06
C GLU A 173 6.37 19.51 24.02
N GLN A 174 6.33 18.28 23.49
CA GLN A 174 6.60 17.06 24.26
C GLN A 174 8.03 17.07 24.82
N GLY A 175 9.01 17.43 24.01
CA GLY A 175 10.41 17.59 24.42
C GLY A 175 10.58 18.65 25.50
N ASN A 176 9.97 19.83 25.33
CA ASN A 176 9.99 20.91 26.32
C ASN A 176 9.41 20.46 27.66
N THR A 177 8.28 19.74 27.62
CA THR A 177 7.61 19.21 28.82
C THR A 177 8.48 18.18 29.52
N ALA A 178 9.05 17.21 28.78
CA ALA A 178 9.94 16.20 29.33
C ALA A 178 11.22 16.81 29.92
N TYR A 179 11.78 17.82 29.26
CA TYR A 179 12.95 18.56 29.72
C TYR A 179 12.67 19.28 31.05
N GLY A 180 11.53 19.97 31.15
CA GLY A 180 11.08 20.63 32.39
C GLY A 180 10.87 19.65 33.54
N GLN A 181 10.50 18.41 33.25
CA GLN A 181 10.38 17.30 34.21
C GLN A 181 11.71 16.59 34.51
N GLN A 182 12.85 17.11 34.02
CA GLN A 182 14.18 16.51 34.13
C GLN A 182 14.30 15.10 33.50
N ARG A 183 13.36 14.74 32.63
CA ARG A 183 13.37 13.47 31.87
C ARG A 183 14.16 13.66 30.57
N TYR A 184 15.47 13.87 30.71
CA TYR A 184 16.33 14.28 29.59
C TYR A 184 16.38 13.25 28.44
N GLY A 185 16.30 11.95 28.74
CA GLY A 185 16.26 10.90 27.71
C GLY A 185 15.04 11.02 26.79
N ALA A 186 13.85 11.19 27.38
CA ALA A 186 12.61 11.37 26.62
C ALA A 186 12.59 12.72 25.87
N ALA A 187 13.17 13.77 26.47
CA ALA A 187 13.31 15.06 25.80
C ALA A 187 14.22 14.96 24.57
N LEU A 188 15.38 14.31 24.72
CA LEU A 188 16.33 14.06 23.63
C LEU A 188 15.67 13.29 22.49
N GLU A 189 14.97 12.20 22.80
CA GLU A 189 14.27 11.39 21.79
C GLU A 189 13.24 12.23 21.00
N ALA A 190 12.41 13.01 21.69
CA ALA A 190 11.43 13.88 21.06
C ALA A 190 12.06 14.94 20.15
N TYR A 191 13.13 15.61 20.62
CA TYR A 191 13.85 16.61 19.82
C TYR A 191 14.57 15.99 18.62
N SER A 192 15.27 14.87 18.82
CA SER A 192 15.96 14.16 17.73
C SER A 192 14.99 13.74 16.64
N TYR A 193 13.80 13.24 17.02
CA TYR A 193 12.78 12.88 16.05
C TYR A 193 12.21 14.10 15.33
N ALA A 194 11.98 15.22 16.03
CA ALA A 194 11.55 16.48 15.41
C ALA A 194 12.58 17.00 14.39
N ILE A 195 13.87 16.98 14.73
CA ILE A 195 14.96 17.40 13.83
C ILE A 195 14.98 16.54 12.58
N GLY A 196 14.89 15.21 12.71
CA GLY A 196 14.87 14.32 11.55
C GLY A 196 13.70 14.58 10.59
N ILE A 197 12.53 14.99 11.09
CA ILE A 197 11.41 15.41 10.24
C ILE A 197 11.73 16.73 9.53
N VAL A 198 12.31 17.71 10.22
CA VAL A 198 12.72 18.99 9.63
C VAL A 198 13.75 18.79 8.53
N GLU A 199 14.75 17.93 8.73
CA GLU A 199 15.76 17.59 7.72
C GLU A 199 15.10 17.00 6.45
N GLN A 200 14.16 16.07 6.61
CA GLN A 200 13.40 15.51 5.49
C GLN A 200 12.61 16.56 4.72
N LEU A 201 12.01 17.52 5.43
CA LEU A 201 11.28 18.62 4.80
C LEU A 201 12.24 19.53 4.02
N MET A 202 13.38 19.89 4.60
CA MET A 202 14.38 20.76 3.97
C MET A 202 14.95 20.17 2.67
N LEU A 203 15.19 18.86 2.62
CA LEU A 203 15.72 18.17 1.43
C LEU A 203 14.79 18.21 0.21
N LYS A 204 13.50 18.54 0.37
CA LYS A 204 12.56 18.70 -0.75
C LYS A 204 12.60 20.07 -1.43
N TRP A 205 13.17 21.09 -0.77
CA TRP A 205 13.14 22.48 -1.22
C TRP A 205 14.50 22.98 -1.73
N VAL A 206 15.44 22.06 -1.97
CA VAL A 206 16.74 22.30 -2.59
C VAL A 206 16.71 21.74 -4.00
#